data_AF-A0A6S7KW93-F1
#
_entry.id   AF-A0A6S7KW93-F1
#
_cell.length_a   1.000
_cell.length_b   1.000
_cell.length_c   1.000
_cell.angle_alpha   90.00
_cell.angle_beta   90.00
_cell.angle_gamma   90.00
#
_symmetry.space_group_name_H-M   'P 1'
#
loop_
_entity.id
_entity.type
_entity.pdbx_description
1 polymer ?
#
loop_
_entity_poly.entity_id
_entity_poly.type
_entity_poly.pdbx_seq_one_letter_code
_entity_poly.pdbx_strand_id
1 'polypeptide(L)'
;MAALTEIEIPRHEYGDFEAEIDNFSVEEELPLFLNSVLDRADAVINANSRHINEVEACLTVVDRTISLLGLIRQEVDEDDRQEWYAIESCFTFILQNLHSHMSELARRPTTLTMQSCNVEHTRRPGRPAFHVQPEMLEKLLGLGFSKEKIAKMYGVSRWTIYRRIQEYNLLHLSEFSNLSDAEIDEVLRDYTSRHGRTTGEVLIMGYLRSRGIHLQRRRVRNSMARIDPENAALRWGAAVYRRRYQVPWANSLWHLDGHHSLIRWGLVIHGCIDGFSRRRIYLHCSSNNLASTVLTLFLDAAEKDGELWPSRIRVDHGVENVLVCEAMVEARGEGRASFIAGPSTHNQRIERLWRDVFRTVSHYFYYVFYAMEDSGILNTTNPLHVFALHIVFLPRINLALQEFMEAFNHHKVRTMHNWSPYQVWINNILNADNPLLSGQPDPLPENAEFYGFDPHGPNPFDESDNDVVVHPINIENATDIQSEILQVVNPLAPSNEMGIDIYEEVLNLLQTQ
;
A
#
# COMPACT_ATOMS: atom_id res chain seq x y z
N MET A 1 54.63 -0.69 -14.10
CA MET A 1 54.31 0.71 -14.52
C MET A 1 55.04 1.20 -15.78
N ALA A 2 56.26 0.75 -16.11
CA ALA A 2 56.92 1.09 -17.38
C ALA A 2 56.41 0.29 -18.62
N ALA A 3 55.53 -0.70 -18.39
CA ALA A 3 54.98 -1.57 -19.44
C ALA A 3 53.69 -1.03 -20.11
N LEU A 4 53.06 0.03 -19.56
CA LEU A 4 51.76 0.53 -20.06
C LEU A 4 51.86 1.43 -21.31
N THR A 5 53.07 1.84 -21.69
CA THR A 5 53.30 2.71 -22.86
C THR A 5 53.35 1.96 -24.20
N GLU A 6 53.21 0.63 -24.23
CA GLU A 6 53.32 -0.20 -25.45
C GLU A 6 52.05 -1.01 -25.81
N ILE A 7 50.88 -0.68 -25.24
CA ILE A 7 49.63 -1.40 -25.57
C ILE A 7 49.05 -0.88 -26.90
N GLU A 8 49.27 -1.62 -28.00
CA GLU A 8 48.54 -1.42 -29.27
C GLU A 8 47.14 -2.05 -29.19
N ILE A 9 46.10 -1.22 -29.18
CA ILE A 9 44.69 -1.66 -29.26
C ILE A 9 44.38 -2.06 -30.72
N PRO A 10 43.78 -3.24 -31.00
CA PRO A 10 43.44 -3.65 -32.36
C PRO A 10 42.40 -2.73 -33.01
N ARG A 11 42.75 -2.17 -34.18
CA ARG A 11 41.88 -1.33 -34.99
C ARG A 11 40.78 -2.17 -35.64
N HIS A 12 39.52 -1.98 -35.23
CA HIS A 12 38.37 -2.45 -35.99
C HIS A 12 37.85 -1.33 -36.91
N GLU A 13 37.82 -1.62 -38.21
CA GLU A 13 37.33 -0.73 -39.27
C GLU A 13 35.85 -0.36 -39.06
N TYR A 14 35.60 0.83 -38.53
CA TYR A 14 34.38 1.60 -38.80
C TYR A 14 34.78 3.05 -39.07
N GLY A 15 34.32 3.55 -40.22
CA GLY A 15 34.80 4.77 -40.85
C GLY A 15 34.58 6.08 -40.07
N ASP A 16 35.49 7.00 -40.37
CA ASP A 16 35.45 8.45 -40.17
C ASP A 16 35.19 8.97 -38.74
N PHE A 17 36.11 8.62 -37.83
CA PHE A 17 36.47 9.42 -36.65
C PHE A 17 37.99 9.31 -36.40
N GLU A 18 38.80 9.67 -37.40
CA GLU A 18 40.25 9.85 -37.22
C GLU A 18 40.55 11.32 -36.88
N ALA A 19 40.32 11.71 -35.63
CA ALA A 19 40.98 12.85 -34.99
C ALA A 19 40.78 12.76 -33.45
N GLU A 20 41.90 12.82 -32.71
CA GLU A 20 42.02 12.83 -31.23
C GLU A 20 42.07 11.48 -30.50
N ILE A 21 43.04 10.60 -30.82
CA ILE A 21 43.48 9.52 -29.89
C ILE A 21 45.00 9.60 -29.56
N ASP A 22 45.76 10.51 -30.17
CA ASP A 22 47.24 10.53 -30.07
C ASP A 22 47.82 11.24 -28.83
N ASN A 23 47.03 11.53 -27.78
CA ASN A 23 47.53 12.29 -26.63
C ASN A 23 46.96 11.87 -25.26
N PHE A 24 46.50 10.63 -25.10
CA PHE A 24 46.04 10.15 -23.79
C PHE A 24 47.22 9.78 -22.89
N SER A 25 47.51 10.59 -21.87
CA SER A 25 48.57 10.30 -20.90
C SER A 25 48.05 9.33 -19.84
N VAL A 26 48.44 8.06 -19.91
CA VAL A 26 47.99 7.03 -18.95
C VAL A 26 48.35 7.40 -17.51
N GLU A 27 49.49 8.08 -17.27
CA GLU A 27 49.92 8.46 -15.92
C GLU A 27 49.14 9.65 -15.35
N GLU A 28 48.73 10.62 -16.19
CA GLU A 28 48.06 11.83 -15.73
C GLU A 28 46.53 11.73 -15.83
N GLU A 29 46.00 11.11 -16.89
CA GLU A 29 44.58 11.17 -17.24
C GLU A 29 43.78 9.96 -16.73
N LEU A 30 44.38 8.77 -16.63
CA LEU A 30 43.69 7.59 -16.12
C LEU A 30 43.26 7.74 -14.65
N PRO A 31 44.10 8.24 -13.71
CA PRO A 31 43.66 8.47 -12.34
C PRO A 31 42.53 9.52 -12.26
N LEU A 32 42.58 10.56 -13.09
CA LEU A 32 41.52 11.58 -13.16
C LEU A 32 40.20 10.99 -13.67
N PHE A 33 40.26 10.14 -14.70
CA PHE A 33 39.09 9.42 -15.21
C PHE A 33 38.48 8.51 -14.13
N LEU A 34 39.30 7.65 -13.50
CA LEU A 34 38.82 6.73 -12.46
C LEU A 34 38.19 7.48 -11.28
N ASN A 35 38.81 8.57 -10.81
CA ASN A 35 38.24 9.44 -9.78
C ASN A 35 36.91 10.06 -10.22
N SER A 36 36.79 10.52 -11.47
CA SER A 36 35.53 11.06 -11.98
C SER A 36 34.40 10.02 -12.02
N VAL A 37 34.72 8.75 -12.31
CA VAL A 37 33.74 7.65 -12.28
C VAL A 37 33.31 7.38 -10.83
N LEU A 38 34.25 7.38 -9.88
CA LEU A 38 33.96 7.21 -8.44
C LEU A 38 33.09 8.35 -7.91
N ASP A 39 33.44 9.61 -8.18
CA ASP A 39 32.67 10.77 -7.75
C ASP A 39 31.23 10.73 -8.28
N ARG A 40 31.06 10.27 -9.54
CA ARG A 40 29.74 10.13 -10.15
C ARG A 40 28.94 8.98 -9.54
N ALA A 41 29.58 7.83 -9.28
CA ALA A 41 28.93 6.72 -8.60
C ALA A 41 28.52 7.10 -7.18
N ASP A 42 29.39 7.79 -6.44
CA ASP A 42 29.12 8.28 -5.10
C ASP A 42 27.98 9.30 -5.10
N ALA A 43 27.98 10.26 -6.03
CA ALA A 43 26.87 11.19 -6.20
C ALA A 43 25.54 10.48 -6.49
N VAL A 44 25.54 9.45 -7.34
CA VAL A 44 24.33 8.68 -7.65
C VAL A 44 23.80 7.94 -6.41
N ILE A 45 24.68 7.28 -5.67
CA ILE A 45 24.35 6.47 -4.48
C ILE A 45 23.96 7.38 -3.29
N ASN A 46 24.78 8.37 -2.96
CA ASN A 46 24.63 9.20 -1.77
C ASN A 46 23.69 10.39 -1.95
N ALA A 47 23.66 11.04 -3.12
CA ALA A 47 22.67 12.10 -3.38
C ALA A 47 21.26 11.54 -3.59
N ASN A 48 21.11 10.20 -3.55
CA ASN A 48 19.84 9.50 -3.62
C ASN A 48 19.11 9.84 -4.92
N SER A 49 19.86 9.81 -6.05
CA SER A 49 19.32 10.16 -7.35
C SER A 49 18.03 9.37 -7.57
N ARG A 50 17.00 10.09 -8.02
CA ARG A 50 15.66 9.50 -8.20
C ARG A 50 15.41 9.09 -9.65
N HIS A 51 16.40 9.29 -10.52
CA HIS A 51 16.26 9.15 -11.96
C HIS A 51 16.95 7.86 -12.42
N ILE A 52 16.14 6.88 -12.81
CA ILE A 52 16.63 5.55 -13.22
C ILE A 52 17.66 5.65 -14.37
N ASN A 53 17.45 6.58 -15.31
CA ASN A 53 18.34 6.81 -16.44
C ASN A 53 19.73 7.30 -16.02
N GLU A 54 19.85 8.07 -14.93
CA GLU A 54 21.15 8.53 -14.42
C GLU A 54 21.93 7.38 -13.82
N VAL A 55 21.23 6.47 -13.12
CA VAL A 55 21.81 5.26 -12.53
C VAL A 55 22.22 4.27 -13.63
N GLU A 56 21.38 4.06 -14.64
CA GLU A 56 21.67 3.20 -15.80
C GLU A 56 22.88 3.68 -16.60
N ALA A 57 22.98 5.00 -16.83
CA ALA A 57 24.16 5.59 -17.45
C ALA A 57 25.42 5.37 -16.59
N CYS A 58 25.31 5.52 -15.27
CA CYS A 58 26.41 5.29 -14.34
C CYS A 58 26.84 3.81 -14.32
N LEU A 59 25.88 2.87 -14.30
CA LEU A 59 26.13 1.43 -14.39
C LEU A 59 26.93 1.08 -15.64
N THR A 60 26.49 1.59 -16.80
CA THR A 60 27.17 1.35 -18.08
C THR A 60 28.62 1.86 -18.06
N VAL A 61 28.87 3.01 -17.44
CA VAL A 61 30.22 3.58 -17.35
C VAL A 61 31.10 2.76 -16.40
N VAL A 62 30.58 2.33 -15.25
CA VAL A 62 31.33 1.50 -14.28
C VAL A 62 31.63 0.12 -14.85
N ASP A 63 30.69 -0.52 -15.54
CA ASP A 63 30.87 -1.82 -16.19
C ASP A 63 31.96 -1.78 -17.28
N ARG A 64 31.94 -0.74 -18.12
CA ARG A 64 33.01 -0.48 -19.10
C ARG A 64 34.36 -0.18 -18.44
N THR A 65 34.35 0.49 -17.29
CA THR A 65 35.58 0.77 -16.52
C THR A 65 36.19 -0.51 -15.97
N ILE A 66 35.38 -1.43 -15.44
CA ILE A 66 35.84 -2.77 -15.00
C ILE A 66 36.46 -3.53 -16.17
N SER A 67 35.80 -3.51 -17.33
CA SER A 67 36.32 -4.14 -18.55
C SER A 67 37.68 -3.57 -18.96
N LEU A 68 37.85 -2.24 -18.92
CA LEU A 68 39.12 -1.55 -19.18
C LEU A 68 40.21 -1.95 -18.18
N LEU A 69 39.90 -1.96 -16.88
CA LEU A 69 40.83 -2.37 -15.82
C LEU A 69 41.27 -3.83 -15.98
N GLY A 70 40.35 -4.71 -16.38
CA GLY A 70 40.65 -6.10 -16.68
C GLY A 70 41.60 -6.29 -17.86
N LEU A 71 41.46 -5.45 -18.90
CA LEU A 71 42.41 -5.42 -20.04
C LEU A 71 43.78 -4.92 -19.58
N ILE A 72 43.84 -3.81 -18.84
CA ILE A 72 45.09 -3.26 -18.30
C ILE A 72 45.80 -4.33 -17.47
N ARG A 73 45.08 -5.00 -16.56
CA ARG A 73 45.62 -6.07 -15.69
C ARG A 73 46.30 -7.20 -16.47
N GLN A 74 45.84 -7.51 -17.69
CA GLN A 74 46.45 -8.58 -18.51
C GLN A 74 47.81 -8.17 -19.08
N GLU A 75 48.02 -6.88 -19.30
CA GLU A 75 49.22 -6.31 -19.93
C GLU A 75 50.30 -5.86 -18.93
N VAL A 76 50.00 -5.84 -17.62
CA VAL A 76 50.98 -5.45 -16.57
C VAL A 76 51.77 -6.65 -16.02
N ASP A 77 52.96 -6.35 -15.53
CA ASP A 77 53.89 -7.28 -14.88
C ASP A 77 53.27 -7.97 -13.65
N GLU A 78 53.77 -9.16 -13.32
CA GLU A 78 53.20 -10.03 -12.29
C GLU A 78 53.16 -9.39 -10.89
N ASP A 79 54.11 -8.50 -10.58
CA ASP A 79 54.20 -7.74 -9.33
C ASP A 79 53.09 -6.66 -9.21
N ASP A 80 52.67 -6.05 -10.33
CA ASP A 80 51.66 -4.98 -10.35
C ASP A 80 50.22 -5.53 -10.46
N ARG A 81 50.05 -6.78 -10.92
CA ARG A 81 48.72 -7.41 -11.16
C ARG A 81 47.82 -7.43 -9.94
N GLN A 82 48.40 -7.58 -8.75
CA GLN A 82 47.63 -7.66 -7.51
C GLN A 82 47.00 -6.32 -7.13
N GLU A 83 47.68 -5.20 -7.39
CA GLU A 83 47.15 -3.86 -7.15
C GLU A 83 46.01 -3.53 -8.14
N TRP A 84 46.19 -3.86 -9.42
CA TRP A 84 45.13 -3.71 -10.43
C TRP A 84 43.91 -4.59 -10.16
N TYR A 85 44.12 -5.81 -9.66
CA TYR A 85 43.03 -6.67 -9.20
C TYR A 85 42.24 -6.06 -8.04
N ALA A 86 42.91 -5.39 -7.09
CA ALA A 86 42.25 -4.70 -5.99
C ALA A 86 41.39 -3.52 -6.49
N ILE A 87 41.87 -2.76 -7.47
CA ILE A 87 41.12 -1.67 -8.10
C ILE A 87 39.90 -2.23 -8.87
N GLU A 88 40.10 -3.24 -9.71
CA GLU A 88 39.02 -3.95 -10.43
C GLU A 88 37.94 -4.48 -9.47
N SER A 89 38.36 -5.06 -8.34
CA SER A 89 37.46 -5.55 -7.29
C SER A 89 36.66 -4.43 -6.62
N CYS A 90 37.27 -3.26 -6.37
CA CYS A 90 36.58 -2.10 -5.81
C CYS A 90 35.48 -1.60 -6.78
N PHE A 91 35.79 -1.47 -8.07
CA PHE A 91 34.79 -1.08 -9.07
C PHE A 91 33.69 -2.12 -9.21
N THR A 92 34.01 -3.41 -9.12
CA THR A 92 33.02 -4.51 -9.10
C THR A 92 32.07 -4.38 -7.90
N PHE A 93 32.58 -4.06 -6.71
CA PHE A 93 31.75 -3.80 -5.53
C PHE A 93 30.85 -2.57 -5.73
N ILE A 94 31.35 -1.51 -6.35
CA ILE A 94 30.55 -0.32 -6.69
C ILE A 94 29.46 -0.67 -7.70
N LEU A 95 29.77 -1.46 -8.72
CA LEU A 95 28.78 -1.95 -9.70
C LEU A 95 27.66 -2.72 -9.01
N GLN A 96 27.99 -3.62 -8.08
CA GLN A 96 27.01 -4.35 -7.27
C GLN A 96 26.13 -3.39 -6.44
N ASN A 97 26.72 -2.37 -5.80
CA ASN A 97 25.96 -1.36 -5.06
C ASN A 97 25.05 -0.52 -5.96
N LEU A 98 25.50 -0.14 -7.16
CA LEU A 98 24.68 0.57 -8.14
C LEU A 98 23.53 -0.32 -8.65
N HIS A 99 23.75 -1.61 -8.90
CA HIS A 99 22.68 -2.55 -9.27
C HIS A 99 21.66 -2.72 -8.14
N SER A 100 22.13 -2.80 -6.90
CA SER A 100 21.28 -2.78 -5.70
C SER A 100 20.45 -1.50 -5.62
N HIS A 101 21.08 -0.33 -5.80
CA HIS A 101 20.39 0.96 -5.78
C HIS A 101 19.37 1.11 -6.93
N MET A 102 19.70 0.63 -8.13
CA MET A 102 18.77 0.59 -9.27
C MET A 102 17.58 -0.33 -8.98
N SER A 103 17.82 -1.49 -8.37
CA SER A 103 16.75 -2.41 -7.97
C SER A 103 15.86 -1.80 -6.89
N GLU A 104 16.42 -1.05 -5.93
CA GLU A 104 15.65 -0.29 -4.95
C GLU A 104 14.81 0.82 -5.59
N LEU A 105 15.36 1.53 -6.57
CA LEU A 105 14.65 2.55 -7.34
C LEU A 105 13.48 1.95 -8.13
N ALA A 106 13.69 0.79 -8.76
CA ALA A 106 12.65 0.04 -9.46
C ALA A 106 11.54 -0.42 -8.50
N ARG A 107 11.90 -0.79 -7.26
CA ARG A 107 10.97 -1.17 -6.18
C ARG A 107 10.33 0.03 -5.45
N ARG A 108 10.57 1.28 -5.85
CA ARG A 108 9.86 2.40 -5.21
C ARG A 108 8.37 2.29 -5.49
N PRO A 109 7.50 2.49 -4.48
CA PRO A 109 6.04 2.39 -4.64
C PRO A 109 5.42 3.24 -5.76
N THR A 110 6.15 4.26 -6.21
CA THR A 110 5.67 5.25 -7.19
C THR A 110 6.36 5.16 -8.54
N THR A 111 7.25 4.19 -8.75
CA THR A 111 7.87 3.94 -10.05
C THR A 111 6.80 3.38 -10.98
N LEU A 112 6.54 4.08 -12.10
CA LEU A 112 5.50 3.70 -13.05
C LEU A 112 5.90 2.41 -13.77
N THR A 113 5.01 1.44 -13.75
CA THR A 113 5.17 0.20 -14.48
C THR A 113 4.95 0.42 -15.97
N MET A 114 5.88 -0.07 -16.78
CA MET A 114 5.76 -0.10 -18.23
C MET A 114 4.96 -1.33 -18.66
N GLN A 115 3.99 -1.13 -19.53
CA GLN A 115 3.14 -2.16 -20.12
C GLN A 115 3.42 -2.24 -21.62
N SER A 116 3.53 -3.46 -22.15
CA SER A 116 3.64 -3.66 -23.58
C SER A 116 2.35 -3.20 -24.27
N CYS A 117 2.46 -2.30 -25.23
CA CYS A 117 1.34 -1.85 -26.04
C CYS A 117 1.45 -2.47 -27.44
N ASN A 118 0.56 -3.41 -27.75
CA ASN A 118 0.52 -4.05 -29.06
C ASN A 118 0.05 -3.06 -30.12
N VAL A 119 0.44 -3.29 -31.37
CA VAL A 119 0.02 -2.46 -32.49
C VAL A 119 -0.97 -3.24 -33.36
N GLU A 120 -2.15 -2.68 -33.59
CA GLU A 120 -3.17 -3.19 -34.49
C GLU A 120 -2.89 -2.76 -35.93
N HIS A 121 -2.64 -3.76 -36.78
CA HIS A 121 -2.50 -3.58 -38.21
C HIS A 121 -3.87 -3.71 -38.89
N THR A 122 -4.52 -2.57 -39.14
CA THR A 122 -5.84 -2.52 -39.79
C THR A 122 -5.81 -2.79 -41.30
N ARG A 123 -4.62 -3.06 -41.87
CA ARG A 123 -4.36 -3.20 -43.32
C ARG A 123 -4.83 -2.02 -44.18
N ARG A 124 -5.10 -0.87 -43.56
CA ARG A 124 -5.42 0.40 -44.21
C ARG A 124 -4.19 1.31 -44.26
N PRO A 125 -4.08 2.23 -45.23
CA PRO A 125 -2.99 3.21 -45.26
C PRO A 125 -2.98 4.05 -43.97
N GLY A 126 -1.81 4.19 -43.35
CA GLY A 126 -1.62 5.00 -42.13
C GLY A 126 -0.73 4.32 -41.09
N ARG A 127 -0.35 5.09 -40.06
CA ARG A 127 0.40 4.57 -38.90
C ARG A 127 -0.50 3.57 -38.14
N PRO A 128 -0.05 2.33 -37.90
CA PRO A 128 -0.86 1.32 -37.22
C PRO A 128 -1.16 1.74 -35.76
N ALA A 129 -2.32 1.32 -35.26
CA ALA A 129 -2.92 1.87 -34.05
C ALA A 129 -2.42 1.15 -32.79
N PHE A 130 -2.19 1.88 -31.71
CA PHE A 130 -1.82 1.28 -30.42
C PHE A 130 -3.04 0.66 -29.75
N HIS A 131 -2.96 -0.63 -29.43
CA HIS A 131 -3.99 -1.36 -28.71
C HIS A 131 -3.83 -1.18 -27.21
N VAL A 132 -4.88 -0.65 -26.58
CA VAL A 132 -4.98 -0.53 -25.12
C VAL A 132 -6.26 -1.26 -24.74
N GLN A 133 -6.13 -2.34 -23.95
CA GLN A 133 -7.29 -3.15 -23.60
C GLN A 133 -8.37 -2.29 -22.91
N PRO A 134 -9.62 -2.30 -23.38
CA PRO A 134 -10.70 -1.50 -22.81
C PRO A 134 -10.86 -1.71 -21.31
N GLU A 135 -10.82 -2.96 -20.85
CA GLU A 135 -11.04 -3.36 -19.47
C GLU A 135 -9.93 -2.81 -18.55
N MET A 136 -8.68 -2.84 -19.02
CA MET A 136 -7.56 -2.27 -18.27
C MET A 136 -7.61 -0.74 -18.24
N LEU A 137 -8.01 -0.11 -19.34
CA LEU A 137 -8.17 1.34 -19.40
C LEU A 137 -9.28 1.80 -18.44
N GLU A 138 -10.42 1.11 -18.45
CA GLU A 138 -11.54 1.33 -17.53
C GLU A 138 -11.08 1.18 -16.07
N LYS A 139 -10.40 0.08 -15.74
CA LYS A 139 -9.86 -0.18 -14.40
C LYS A 139 -8.92 0.92 -13.93
N LEU A 140 -7.95 1.33 -14.76
CA LEU A 140 -6.99 2.40 -14.39
C LEU A 140 -7.70 3.75 -14.20
N LEU A 141 -8.69 4.08 -15.04
CA LEU A 141 -9.46 5.30 -14.90
C LEU A 141 -10.34 5.29 -13.64
N GLY A 142 -11.02 4.18 -13.37
CA GLY A 142 -11.82 3.99 -12.16
C GLY A 142 -11.00 4.13 -10.87
N LEU A 143 -9.74 3.70 -10.89
CA LEU A 143 -8.79 3.90 -9.77
C LEU A 143 -8.16 5.31 -9.75
N GLY A 144 -8.63 6.22 -10.61
CA GLY A 144 -8.24 7.62 -10.66
C GLY A 144 -6.83 7.88 -11.20
N PHE A 145 -6.28 6.99 -12.05
CA PHE A 145 -5.04 7.29 -12.76
C PHE A 145 -5.28 8.43 -13.76
N SER A 146 -4.34 9.38 -13.84
CA SER A 146 -4.45 10.45 -14.83
C SER A 146 -4.10 9.93 -16.22
N LYS A 147 -4.64 10.57 -17.27
CA LYS A 147 -4.34 10.22 -18.65
C LYS A 147 -2.83 10.26 -18.94
N GLU A 148 -2.09 11.18 -18.31
CA GLU A 148 -0.61 11.23 -18.38
C GLU A 148 0.05 10.01 -17.78
N LYS A 149 -0.41 9.54 -16.61
CA LYS A 149 0.16 8.33 -15.98
C LYS A 149 -0.08 7.12 -16.86
N ILE A 150 -1.32 6.93 -17.33
CA ILE A 150 -1.69 5.82 -18.21
C ILE A 150 -0.86 5.88 -19.49
N ALA A 151 -0.73 7.06 -20.10
CA ALA A 151 0.08 7.24 -21.31
C ALA A 151 1.55 6.84 -21.09
N LYS A 152 2.14 7.23 -19.96
CA LYS A 152 3.48 6.80 -19.57
C LYS A 152 3.59 5.29 -19.38
N MET A 153 2.63 4.67 -18.68
CA MET A 153 2.61 3.20 -18.47
C MET A 153 2.61 2.46 -19.82
N TYR A 154 1.83 2.90 -20.80
CA TYR A 154 1.77 2.24 -22.11
C TYR A 154 2.84 2.70 -23.11
N GLY A 155 3.71 3.65 -22.75
CA GLY A 155 4.69 4.23 -23.68
C GLY A 155 4.08 4.96 -24.88
N VAL A 156 2.85 5.52 -24.73
CA VAL A 156 2.12 6.20 -25.80
C VAL A 156 1.85 7.67 -25.48
N SER A 157 1.38 8.43 -26.48
CA SER A 157 0.96 9.82 -26.25
C SER A 157 -0.32 9.90 -25.41
N ARG A 158 -0.47 10.96 -24.60
CA ARG A 158 -1.74 11.26 -23.89
C ARG A 158 -2.95 11.34 -24.84
N TRP A 159 -2.75 11.78 -26.07
CA TRP A 159 -3.80 11.83 -27.10
C TRP A 159 -4.25 10.45 -27.57
N THR A 160 -3.36 9.46 -27.57
CA THR A 160 -3.73 8.06 -27.84
C THR A 160 -4.70 7.56 -26.76
N ILE A 161 -4.37 7.77 -25.49
CA ILE A 161 -5.26 7.41 -24.37
C ILE A 161 -6.58 8.16 -24.45
N TYR A 162 -6.56 9.48 -24.72
CA TYR A 162 -7.78 10.26 -24.88
C TYR A 162 -8.69 9.72 -25.99
N ARG A 163 -8.13 9.34 -27.15
CA ARG A 163 -8.91 8.74 -28.24
C ARG A 163 -9.54 7.41 -27.83
N ARG A 164 -8.79 6.53 -27.16
CA ARG A 164 -9.34 5.25 -26.66
C ARG A 164 -10.44 5.45 -25.62
N ILE A 165 -10.32 6.47 -24.75
CA ILE A 165 -11.40 6.86 -23.81
C ILE A 165 -12.69 7.23 -24.54
N GLN A 166 -12.59 8.00 -25.64
CA GLN A 166 -13.75 8.37 -26.45
C GLN A 166 -14.35 7.17 -27.17
N GLU A 167 -13.49 6.36 -27.80
CA GLU A 167 -13.89 5.15 -28.54
C GLU A 167 -14.62 4.14 -27.66
N TYR A 168 -14.18 3.98 -26.41
CA TYR A 168 -14.76 3.05 -25.45
C TYR A 168 -15.83 3.69 -24.53
N ASN A 169 -16.21 4.96 -24.77
CA ASN A 169 -17.21 5.69 -23.98
C ASN A 169 -16.88 5.83 -22.47
N LEU A 170 -15.60 5.94 -22.13
CA LEU A 170 -15.09 6.00 -20.74
C LEU A 170 -14.93 7.42 -20.19
N LEU A 171 -15.55 8.43 -20.81
CA LEU A 171 -15.40 9.83 -20.41
C LEU A 171 -15.86 10.08 -18.96
N HIS A 172 -16.95 9.41 -18.57
CA HIS A 172 -17.59 9.53 -17.27
C HIS A 172 -16.66 9.20 -16.09
N LEU A 173 -15.65 8.34 -16.30
CA LEU A 173 -14.63 8.00 -15.28
C LEU A 173 -13.55 9.07 -15.13
N SER A 174 -13.53 10.08 -16.00
CA SER A 174 -12.45 11.06 -16.07
C SER A 174 -12.90 12.50 -15.86
N GLU A 175 -14.20 12.72 -15.77
CA GLU A 175 -14.83 14.03 -15.59
C GLU A 175 -15.28 14.25 -14.15
N PHE A 176 -15.50 15.52 -13.78
CA PHE A 176 -16.07 15.83 -12.48
C PHE A 176 -17.58 15.54 -12.48
N SER A 177 -18.06 14.95 -11.39
CA SER A 177 -19.47 14.70 -11.16
C SER A 177 -20.23 16.02 -11.04
N ASN A 178 -21.40 16.07 -11.66
CA ASN A 178 -22.27 17.24 -11.66
C ASN A 178 -23.23 17.22 -10.46
N LEU A 179 -22.69 17.41 -9.25
CA LEU A 179 -23.49 17.59 -8.03
C LEU A 179 -23.58 19.08 -7.69
N SER A 180 -24.70 19.53 -7.15
CA SER A 180 -24.88 20.82 -6.49
C SER A 180 -24.19 20.87 -5.13
N ASP A 181 -23.99 22.06 -4.59
CA ASP A 181 -23.39 22.22 -3.26
C ASP A 181 -24.26 21.61 -2.15
N ALA A 182 -25.59 21.59 -2.31
CA ALA A 182 -26.53 20.99 -1.36
C ALA A 182 -26.44 19.46 -1.34
N GLU A 183 -26.35 18.82 -2.52
CA GLU A 183 -26.17 17.36 -2.63
C GLU A 183 -24.83 16.91 -2.04
N ILE A 184 -23.76 17.69 -2.23
CA ILE A 184 -22.46 17.41 -1.60
C ILE A 184 -22.60 17.49 -0.08
N ASP A 185 -23.29 18.51 0.44
CA ASP A 185 -23.50 18.66 1.88
C ASP A 185 -24.31 17.50 2.46
N GLU A 186 -25.31 16.99 1.73
CA GLU A 186 -26.10 15.82 2.14
C GLU A 186 -25.23 14.55 2.22
N VAL A 187 -24.44 14.26 1.19
CA VAL A 187 -23.51 13.11 1.19
C VAL A 187 -22.52 13.20 2.35
N LEU A 188 -21.98 14.39 2.65
CA LEU A 188 -21.04 14.53 3.76
C LEU A 188 -21.72 14.50 5.14
N ARG A 189 -22.97 14.96 5.28
CA ARG A 189 -23.74 14.81 6.52
C ARG A 189 -24.03 13.35 6.82
N ASP A 190 -24.43 12.58 5.80
CA ASP A 190 -24.66 11.14 5.90
C ASP A 190 -23.38 10.37 6.27
N TYR A 191 -22.23 10.76 5.73
CA TYR A 191 -20.96 10.19 6.18
C TYR A 191 -20.65 10.57 7.64
N THR A 192 -20.84 11.84 8.00
CA THR A 192 -20.53 12.37 9.35
C THR A 192 -21.42 11.75 10.43
N SER A 193 -22.68 11.42 10.13
CA SER A 193 -23.58 10.75 11.08
C SER A 193 -23.15 9.33 11.42
N ARG A 194 -22.33 8.69 10.57
CA ARG A 194 -21.87 7.30 10.74
C ARG A 194 -20.41 7.19 11.22
N HIS A 195 -19.59 8.20 10.97
CA HIS A 195 -18.16 8.22 11.31
C HIS A 195 -17.79 9.28 12.37
N GLY A 196 -18.72 10.15 12.75
CA GLY A 196 -18.41 11.35 13.52
C GLY A 196 -17.70 12.42 12.68
N ARG A 197 -17.09 13.41 13.36
CA ARG A 197 -16.63 14.69 12.77
C ARG A 197 -15.11 14.83 12.58
N THR A 198 -14.35 13.79 12.93
CA THR A 198 -12.88 13.83 13.02
C THR A 198 -12.16 13.59 11.69
N THR A 199 -12.89 13.19 10.65
CA THR A 199 -12.36 12.81 9.34
C THR A 199 -11.78 13.99 8.56
N GLY A 200 -10.59 13.80 7.98
CA GLY A 200 -9.89 14.84 7.21
C GLY A 200 -10.32 14.92 5.74
N GLU A 201 -10.13 16.10 5.13
CA GLU A 201 -10.42 16.42 3.71
C GLU A 201 -9.90 15.35 2.74
N VAL A 202 -8.68 14.88 2.96
CA VAL A 202 -8.04 13.91 2.06
C VAL A 202 -8.78 12.57 2.08
N LEU A 203 -9.22 12.12 3.27
CA LEU A 203 -9.96 10.87 3.40
C LEU A 203 -11.39 11.02 2.88
N ILE A 204 -12.06 12.16 3.12
CA ILE A 204 -13.36 12.49 2.52
C ILE A 204 -13.27 12.46 0.98
N MET A 205 -12.21 13.02 0.40
CA MET A 205 -11.97 12.92 -1.04
C MET A 205 -11.79 11.47 -1.51
N GLY A 206 -11.19 10.62 -0.68
CA GLY A 206 -11.09 9.18 -0.93
C GLY A 206 -12.46 8.50 -0.89
N TYR A 207 -13.28 8.80 0.11
CA TYR A 207 -14.65 8.30 0.26
C TYR A 207 -15.54 8.66 -0.93
N LEU A 208 -15.50 9.93 -1.36
CA LEU A 208 -16.26 10.35 -2.54
C LEU A 208 -15.82 9.57 -3.79
N ARG A 209 -14.50 9.35 -3.96
CA ARG A 209 -13.98 8.57 -5.10
C ARG A 209 -14.39 7.12 -5.07
N SER A 210 -14.41 6.47 -3.90
CA SER A 210 -14.85 5.07 -3.81
C SER A 210 -16.33 4.91 -4.17
N ARG A 211 -17.12 5.99 -4.06
CA ARG A 211 -18.52 6.06 -4.54
C ARG A 211 -18.66 6.53 -5.99
N GLY A 212 -17.57 6.67 -6.74
CA GLY A 212 -17.59 7.21 -8.11
C GLY A 212 -17.83 8.72 -8.19
N ILE A 213 -17.85 9.43 -7.08
CA ILE A 213 -18.09 10.88 -7.02
C ILE A 213 -16.75 11.62 -7.15
N HIS A 214 -16.58 12.32 -8.26
CA HIS A 214 -15.36 13.02 -8.62
C HIS A 214 -15.58 14.52 -8.51
N LEU A 215 -15.04 15.15 -7.46
CA LEU A 215 -15.26 16.58 -7.18
C LEU A 215 -13.95 17.36 -7.13
N GLN A 216 -14.03 18.66 -7.40
CA GLN A 216 -12.91 19.56 -7.18
C GLN A 216 -12.65 19.69 -5.68
N ARG A 217 -11.37 19.65 -5.29
CA ARG A 217 -10.93 19.78 -3.89
C ARG A 217 -11.53 21.00 -3.17
N ARG A 218 -11.62 22.13 -3.88
CA ARG A 218 -12.24 23.37 -3.36
C ARG A 218 -13.70 23.16 -2.93
N ARG A 219 -14.49 22.40 -3.70
CA ARG A 219 -15.92 22.18 -3.40
C ARG A 219 -16.10 21.32 -2.16
N VAL A 220 -15.31 20.25 -2.02
CA VAL A 220 -15.31 19.40 -0.83
C VAL A 220 -14.91 20.20 0.40
N ARG A 221 -13.86 21.03 0.32
CA ARG A 221 -13.47 21.92 1.42
C ARG A 221 -14.57 22.90 1.82
N ASN A 222 -15.23 23.52 0.84
CA ASN A 222 -16.32 24.45 1.10
C ASN A 222 -17.50 23.74 1.76
N SER A 223 -17.85 22.54 1.31
CA SER A 223 -18.89 21.71 1.92
C SER A 223 -18.55 21.34 3.37
N MET A 224 -17.33 20.84 3.62
CA MET A 224 -16.86 20.56 4.98
C MET A 224 -16.93 21.78 5.91
N ALA A 225 -16.61 22.98 5.40
CA ALA A 225 -16.70 24.22 6.18
C ALA A 225 -18.16 24.65 6.46
N ARG A 226 -19.12 24.30 5.58
CA ARG A 226 -20.55 24.58 5.79
C ARG A 226 -21.18 23.63 6.80
N ILE A 227 -20.81 22.36 6.78
CA ILE A 227 -21.40 21.34 7.66
C ILE A 227 -20.74 21.30 9.05
N ASP A 228 -19.47 21.69 9.16
CA ASP A 228 -18.69 21.60 10.39
C ASP A 228 -17.56 22.66 10.44
N PRO A 229 -17.93 23.93 10.72
CA PRO A 229 -16.98 25.04 10.78
C PRO A 229 -15.99 24.92 11.95
N GLU A 230 -16.39 24.33 13.07
CA GLU A 230 -15.58 24.24 14.30
C GLU A 230 -14.42 23.26 14.15
N ASN A 231 -14.67 22.04 13.65
CA ASN A 231 -13.60 21.07 13.41
C ASN A 231 -12.72 21.43 12.21
N ALA A 232 -13.18 22.31 11.31
CA ALA A 232 -12.33 22.85 10.25
C ALA A 232 -11.14 23.67 10.77
N ALA A 233 -11.33 24.37 11.88
CA ALA A 233 -10.28 25.17 12.51
C ALA A 233 -9.28 24.31 13.31
N LEU A 234 -9.74 23.25 13.98
CA LEU A 234 -8.92 22.38 14.85
C LEU A 234 -7.87 21.53 14.08
N ARG A 235 -7.96 21.46 12.74
CA ARG A 235 -7.11 20.59 11.89
C ARG A 235 -5.68 21.10 11.62
N TRP A 236 -5.28 22.25 12.13
CA TRP A 236 -3.95 22.86 11.88
C TRP A 236 -2.82 22.35 12.81
N GLY A 237 -3.12 21.59 13.87
CA GLY A 237 -2.16 21.28 14.95
C GLY A 237 -1.44 19.92 14.91
N ALA A 238 -1.79 18.98 14.04
CA ALA A 238 -1.26 17.61 14.11
C ALA A 238 -0.06 17.39 13.16
N ALA A 239 1.15 17.42 13.71
CA ALA A 239 2.37 17.03 13.01
C ALA A 239 2.45 15.50 12.90
N VAL A 240 2.59 14.98 11.67
CA VAL A 240 2.80 13.54 11.40
C VAL A 240 4.29 13.25 11.32
N TYR A 241 4.77 12.34 12.16
CA TYR A 241 6.14 11.83 12.12
C TYR A 241 6.38 10.95 10.88
N ARG A 242 7.56 11.08 10.26
CA ARG A 242 7.92 10.49 8.95
C ARG A 242 8.94 9.36 9.14
N ARG A 243 8.83 8.26 8.40
CA ARG A 243 9.65 7.05 8.65
C ARG A 243 9.99 6.22 7.43
N ARG A 244 11.04 5.41 7.54
CA ARG A 244 11.58 4.51 6.51
C ARG A 244 11.09 3.08 6.81
N TYR A 245 10.13 2.62 6.01
CA TYR A 245 9.69 1.22 5.97
C TYR A 245 9.86 0.74 4.54
N GLN A 246 10.40 -0.46 4.34
CA GLN A 246 10.60 -1.03 3.02
C GLN A 246 10.34 -2.54 3.01
N VAL A 247 9.64 -2.98 1.97
CA VAL A 247 9.50 -4.37 1.51
C VAL A 247 9.60 -4.32 -0.02
N PRO A 248 9.94 -5.43 -0.71
CA PRO A 248 10.33 -5.37 -2.11
C PRO A 248 9.16 -5.10 -3.05
N TRP A 249 7.98 -5.68 -2.80
CA TRP A 249 6.80 -5.56 -3.67
C TRP A 249 5.50 -5.42 -2.87
N ALA A 250 4.46 -4.96 -3.54
CA ALA A 250 3.09 -5.18 -3.09
C ALA A 250 2.85 -6.68 -3.00
N ASN A 251 2.11 -7.10 -1.96
CA ASN A 251 1.86 -8.49 -1.65
C ASN A 251 3.08 -9.24 -1.07
N SER A 252 4.22 -8.58 -0.85
CA SER A 252 5.39 -9.20 -0.20
C SER A 252 5.20 -9.49 1.29
N LEU A 253 4.52 -8.59 2.01
CA LEU A 253 4.31 -8.71 3.44
C LEU A 253 2.98 -8.08 3.84
N TRP A 254 2.06 -8.89 4.34
CA TRP A 254 0.84 -8.43 4.98
C TRP A 254 1.03 -8.39 6.49
N HIS A 255 0.57 -7.33 7.13
CA HIS A 255 0.59 -7.14 8.58
C HIS A 255 -0.82 -7.37 9.10
N LEU A 256 -1.01 -8.38 9.96
CA LEU A 256 -2.29 -8.78 10.56
C LEU A 256 -2.26 -8.53 12.05
N ASP A 257 -3.39 -8.13 12.62
CA ASP A 257 -3.54 -7.82 14.05
C ASP A 257 -5.02 -7.64 14.42
N GLY A 258 -5.31 -7.70 15.72
CA GLY A 258 -6.60 -7.40 16.33
C GLY A 258 -6.58 -6.08 17.11
N HIS A 259 -7.60 -5.25 16.94
CA HIS A 259 -7.72 -3.98 17.67
C HIS A 259 -8.77 -4.07 18.78
N HIS A 260 -8.33 -3.77 20.00
CA HIS A 260 -9.07 -4.04 21.23
C HIS A 260 -9.78 -2.81 21.82
N SER A 261 -9.88 -1.69 21.12
CA SER A 261 -10.53 -0.48 21.69
C SER A 261 -12.00 -0.68 22.07
N LEU A 262 -12.68 -1.68 21.50
CA LEU A 262 -14.09 -2.01 21.79
C LEU A 262 -14.24 -3.32 22.58
N ILE A 263 -13.15 -3.87 23.11
CA ILE A 263 -13.13 -5.19 23.76
C ILE A 263 -14.02 -5.25 24.99
N ARG A 264 -14.21 -4.13 25.69
CA ARG A 264 -15.13 -3.98 26.83
C ARG A 264 -16.56 -4.41 26.51
N TRP A 265 -16.99 -4.23 25.25
CA TRP A 265 -18.31 -4.59 24.78
C TRP A 265 -18.31 -5.90 23.98
N GLY A 266 -17.25 -6.71 24.09
CA GLY A 266 -17.12 -7.99 23.40
C GLY A 266 -16.90 -7.86 21.89
N LEU A 267 -16.37 -6.73 21.42
CA LEU A 267 -16.15 -6.44 20.01
C LEU A 267 -14.66 -6.27 19.71
N VAL A 268 -14.17 -7.02 18.71
CA VAL A 268 -12.77 -6.99 18.25
C VAL A 268 -12.74 -6.64 16.77
N ILE A 269 -11.90 -5.66 16.40
CA ILE A 269 -11.71 -5.27 14.99
C ILE A 269 -10.47 -5.97 14.45
N HIS A 270 -10.66 -6.89 13.52
CA HIS A 270 -9.62 -7.60 12.79
C HIS A 270 -9.15 -6.77 11.60
N GLY A 271 -7.84 -6.69 11.40
CA GLY A 271 -7.28 -5.87 10.32
C GLY A 271 -6.15 -6.57 9.58
N CYS A 272 -6.00 -6.21 8.31
CA CYS A 272 -4.85 -6.57 7.50
C CYS A 272 -4.44 -5.42 6.59
N ILE A 273 -3.13 -5.16 6.52
CA ILE A 273 -2.55 -4.10 5.69
C ILE A 273 -1.34 -4.62 4.91
N ASP A 274 -1.30 -4.31 3.62
CA ASP A 274 -0.13 -4.55 2.78
C ASP A 274 1.00 -3.56 3.11
N GLY A 275 2.18 -4.09 3.41
CA GLY A 275 3.32 -3.31 3.88
C GLY A 275 3.86 -2.31 2.85
N PHE A 276 3.77 -2.64 1.56
CA PHE A 276 4.31 -1.85 0.46
C PHE A 276 3.38 -0.71 0.06
N SER A 277 2.18 -1.07 -0.41
CA SER A 277 1.18 -0.17 -0.95
C SER A 277 0.41 0.57 0.14
N ARG A 278 0.48 0.08 1.38
CA ARG A 278 -0.39 0.52 2.49
C ARG A 278 -1.88 0.32 2.13
N ARG A 279 -2.21 -0.60 1.24
CA ARG A 279 -3.60 -0.98 0.99
C ARG A 279 -4.10 -1.73 2.22
N ARG A 280 -5.29 -1.35 2.70
CA ARG A 280 -6.02 -2.13 3.69
C ARG A 280 -6.68 -3.28 2.94
N ILE A 281 -6.27 -4.49 3.29
CA ILE A 281 -6.69 -5.72 2.63
C ILE A 281 -8.07 -6.12 3.16
N TYR A 282 -8.22 -6.14 4.49
CA TYR A 282 -9.52 -6.22 5.15
C TYR A 282 -9.53 -5.43 6.46
N LEU A 283 -10.73 -5.03 6.87
CA LEU A 283 -11.06 -4.51 8.19
C LEU A 283 -12.46 -5.02 8.56
N HIS A 284 -12.59 -5.74 9.67
CA HIS A 284 -13.85 -6.35 10.05
C HIS A 284 -14.00 -6.42 11.58
N CYS A 285 -15.14 -5.99 12.09
CA CYS A 285 -15.51 -6.13 13.49
C CYS A 285 -16.26 -7.45 13.71
N SER A 286 -15.81 -8.22 14.68
CA SER A 286 -16.43 -9.48 15.10
C SER A 286 -16.73 -9.45 16.60
N SER A 287 -17.66 -10.29 17.04
CA SER A 287 -17.99 -10.50 18.46
C SER A 287 -17.06 -11.50 19.18
N ASN A 288 -15.94 -11.84 18.54
CA ASN A 288 -14.95 -12.80 19.04
C ASN A 288 -13.58 -12.58 18.36
N ASN A 289 -12.55 -13.23 18.90
CA ASN A 289 -11.21 -13.31 18.30
C ASN A 289 -10.76 -14.75 18.00
N LEU A 290 -11.69 -15.60 17.57
CA LEU A 290 -11.36 -17.00 17.24
C LEU A 290 -10.46 -17.07 16.01
N ALA A 291 -9.48 -17.98 16.03
CA ALA A 291 -8.57 -18.18 14.90
C ALA A 291 -9.28 -18.57 13.60
N SER A 292 -10.41 -19.27 13.69
CA SER A 292 -11.26 -19.60 12.54
C SER A 292 -11.85 -18.36 11.88
N THR A 293 -12.23 -17.36 12.68
CA THR A 293 -12.76 -16.09 12.17
C THR A 293 -11.68 -15.30 11.42
N VAL A 294 -10.48 -15.23 11.98
CA VAL A 294 -9.34 -14.55 11.33
C VAL A 294 -8.96 -15.28 10.03
N LEU A 295 -8.94 -16.61 10.04
CA LEU A 295 -8.70 -17.42 8.84
C LEU A 295 -9.72 -17.13 7.72
N THR A 296 -11.03 -17.13 8.04
CA THR A 296 -12.06 -16.81 7.04
C THR A 296 -11.85 -15.43 6.43
N LEU A 297 -11.60 -14.40 7.26
CA LEU A 297 -11.34 -13.05 6.78
C LEU A 297 -10.13 -12.97 5.85
N PHE A 298 -9.06 -13.71 6.19
CA PHE A 298 -7.86 -13.78 5.39
C PHE A 298 -8.11 -14.46 4.03
N LEU A 299 -8.77 -15.62 4.03
CA LEU A 299 -9.08 -16.38 2.81
C LEU A 299 -10.01 -15.58 1.88
N ASP A 300 -11.07 -14.99 2.42
CA ASP A 300 -12.00 -14.13 1.67
C ASP A 300 -11.26 -12.97 0.99
N ALA A 301 -10.26 -12.39 1.66
CA ALA A 301 -9.49 -11.29 1.12
C ALA A 301 -8.53 -11.75 0.01
N ALA A 302 -7.88 -12.90 0.17
CA ALA A 302 -7.05 -13.50 -0.87
C ALA A 302 -7.88 -13.86 -2.11
N GLU A 303 -9.08 -14.42 -1.92
CA GLU A 303 -10.01 -14.78 -3.01
C GLU A 303 -10.49 -13.52 -3.76
N LYS A 304 -10.90 -12.46 -3.04
CA LYS A 304 -11.35 -11.19 -3.65
C LYS A 304 -10.32 -10.55 -4.57
N ASP A 305 -9.03 -10.77 -4.31
CA ASP A 305 -7.93 -10.28 -5.13
C ASP A 305 -7.50 -11.27 -6.23
N GLY A 306 -8.32 -12.28 -6.55
CA GLY A 306 -8.04 -13.27 -7.58
C GLY A 306 -7.04 -14.33 -7.12
N GLU A 307 -7.21 -14.83 -5.89
CA GLU A 307 -6.35 -15.84 -5.24
C GLU A 307 -4.90 -15.37 -5.06
N LEU A 308 -4.69 -14.05 -4.90
CA LEU A 308 -3.36 -13.47 -4.69
C LEU A 308 -2.93 -13.58 -3.22
N TRP A 309 -2.40 -14.75 -2.86
CA TRP A 309 -1.78 -14.98 -1.56
C TRP A 309 -0.50 -14.13 -1.37
N PRO A 310 -0.25 -13.54 -0.20
CA PRO A 310 1.00 -12.82 0.04
C PRO A 310 2.21 -13.75 0.00
N SER A 311 3.40 -13.17 -0.18
CA SER A 311 4.64 -13.90 0.05
C SER A 311 4.76 -14.25 1.53
N ARG A 312 4.52 -13.30 2.44
CA ARG A 312 4.65 -13.50 3.88
C ARG A 312 3.58 -12.76 4.65
N ILE A 313 3.29 -13.22 5.85
CA ILE A 313 2.52 -12.47 6.84
C ILE A 313 3.41 -12.08 8.02
N ARG A 314 3.08 -10.98 8.67
CA ARG A 314 3.59 -10.59 9.99
C ARG A 314 2.41 -10.55 10.95
N VAL A 315 2.57 -11.25 12.05
CA VAL A 315 1.59 -11.40 13.13
C VAL A 315 2.32 -11.19 14.45
N ASP A 316 1.58 -10.89 15.51
CA ASP A 316 2.12 -11.01 16.85
C ASP A 316 2.11 -12.47 17.33
N HIS A 317 2.40 -12.70 18.61
CA HIS A 317 2.38 -14.05 19.19
C HIS A 317 0.97 -14.52 19.62
N GLY A 318 -0.08 -13.84 19.16
CA GLY A 318 -1.47 -14.15 19.49
C GLY A 318 -1.94 -15.48 18.92
N VAL A 319 -2.80 -16.18 19.68
CA VAL A 319 -3.37 -17.48 19.30
C VAL A 319 -4.42 -17.35 18.19
N GLU A 320 -4.98 -16.17 17.98
CA GLU A 320 -5.96 -15.86 16.94
C GLU A 320 -5.38 -15.95 15.53
N ASN A 321 -4.06 -15.86 15.37
CA ASN A 321 -3.41 -15.90 14.06
C ASN A 321 -2.89 -17.29 13.66
N VAL A 322 -3.00 -18.29 14.55
CA VAL A 322 -2.40 -19.63 14.37
C VAL A 322 -2.88 -20.30 13.09
N LEU A 323 -4.18 -20.31 12.83
CA LEU A 323 -4.73 -20.96 11.64
C LEU A 323 -4.32 -20.26 10.33
N VAL A 324 -4.11 -18.93 10.36
CA VAL A 324 -3.57 -18.20 9.20
C VAL A 324 -2.12 -18.58 8.96
N CYS A 325 -1.33 -18.74 10.03
CA CYS A 325 0.07 -19.18 9.94
C CYS A 325 0.17 -20.57 9.33
N GLU A 326 -0.67 -21.52 9.77
CA GLU A 326 -0.76 -22.87 9.20
C GLU A 326 -1.12 -22.83 7.71
N ALA A 327 -2.15 -22.09 7.34
CA ALA A 327 -2.58 -21.94 5.94
C ALA A 327 -1.48 -21.32 5.06
N MET A 328 -0.72 -20.34 5.58
CA MET A 328 0.42 -19.75 4.87
C MET A 328 1.58 -20.72 4.67
N VAL A 329 1.84 -21.61 5.65
CA VAL A 329 2.85 -22.65 5.52
C VAL A 329 2.42 -23.70 4.49
N GLU A 330 1.15 -24.11 4.49
CA GLU A 330 0.58 -25.02 3.50
C GLU A 330 0.67 -24.43 2.08
N ALA A 331 0.27 -23.18 1.89
CA ALA A 331 0.24 -22.52 0.59
C ALA A 331 1.62 -22.15 0.02
N ARG A 332 2.63 -21.93 0.89
CA ARG A 332 3.94 -21.38 0.48
C ARG A 332 5.15 -22.25 0.81
N GLY A 333 4.93 -23.40 1.45
CA GLY A 333 5.97 -24.36 1.84
C GLY A 333 6.62 -24.06 3.19
N GLU A 334 7.09 -25.14 3.82
CA GLU A 334 7.83 -25.12 5.08
C GLU A 334 9.23 -24.48 4.92
N GLY A 335 9.75 -23.90 6.00
CA GLY A 335 11.13 -23.38 6.06
C GLY A 335 11.41 -22.08 5.29
N ARG A 336 10.40 -21.45 4.66
CA ARG A 336 10.55 -20.21 3.86
C ARG A 336 10.33 -18.90 4.65
N ALA A 337 10.05 -19.01 5.95
CA ALA A 337 9.54 -17.92 6.78
C ALA A 337 8.24 -17.32 6.19
N SER A 338 7.25 -18.18 5.91
CA SER A 338 5.95 -17.78 5.35
C SER A 338 5.12 -16.91 6.31
N PHE A 339 5.41 -16.99 7.60
CA PHE A 339 4.98 -16.03 8.60
C PHE A 339 6.18 -15.55 9.43
N ILE A 340 6.07 -14.35 9.97
CA ILE A 340 7.02 -13.75 10.90
C ILE A 340 6.22 -13.39 12.15
N ALA A 341 6.37 -14.19 13.20
CA ALA A 341 5.83 -13.86 14.52
C ALA A 341 6.86 -13.05 15.31
N GLY A 342 6.43 -11.95 15.92
CA GLY A 342 7.29 -11.12 16.75
C GLY A 342 6.48 -10.17 17.64
N PRO A 343 7.13 -9.36 18.48
CA PRO A 343 6.44 -8.38 19.32
C PRO A 343 5.54 -7.43 18.51
N SER A 344 4.43 -6.97 19.08
CA SER A 344 3.51 -5.99 18.45
C SER A 344 4.23 -4.70 18.02
N THR A 345 5.29 -4.31 18.73
CA THR A 345 6.17 -3.18 18.37
C THR A 345 6.85 -3.34 17.00
N HIS A 346 6.95 -4.57 16.48
CA HIS A 346 7.48 -4.88 15.15
C HIS A 346 6.39 -4.88 14.06
N ASN A 347 5.10 -4.87 14.42
CA ASN A 347 3.93 -4.88 13.53
C ASN A 347 3.43 -3.46 13.22
N GLN A 348 4.35 -2.60 12.76
CA GLN A 348 4.14 -1.15 12.87
C GLN A 348 3.16 -0.56 11.85
N ARG A 349 2.95 -1.27 10.72
CA ARG A 349 2.02 -0.83 9.68
C ARG A 349 0.59 -0.88 10.18
N ILE A 350 0.24 -1.93 10.90
CA ILE A 350 -1.09 -2.11 11.46
C ILE A 350 -1.28 -1.28 12.73
N GLU A 351 -0.25 -1.11 13.56
CA GLU A 351 -0.28 -0.15 14.68
C GLU A 351 -0.53 1.30 14.24
N ARG A 352 -0.02 1.68 13.05
CA ARG A 352 -0.39 2.98 12.46
C ARG A 352 -1.83 2.97 11.93
N LEU A 353 -2.28 1.88 11.33
CA LEU A 353 -3.66 1.73 10.89
C LEU A 353 -4.63 1.95 12.06
N TRP A 354 -4.34 1.38 13.23
CA TRP A 354 -5.18 1.50 14.42
C TRP A 354 -5.40 2.92 14.89
N ARG A 355 -4.37 3.77 14.86
CA ARG A 355 -4.55 5.20 15.14
C ARG A 355 -5.50 5.88 14.17
N ASP A 356 -5.48 5.52 12.90
CA ASP A 356 -6.38 6.08 11.89
C ASP A 356 -7.80 5.49 12.02
N VAL A 357 -7.94 4.20 12.32
CA VAL A 357 -9.21 3.49 12.55
C VAL A 357 -9.91 4.01 13.80
N PHE A 358 -9.22 4.12 14.93
CA PHE A 358 -9.78 4.68 16.16
C PHE A 358 -10.28 6.10 15.91
N ARG A 359 -9.41 6.96 15.40
CA ARG A 359 -9.74 8.36 15.14
C ARG A 359 -10.94 8.54 14.21
N THR A 360 -11.11 7.67 13.22
CA THR A 360 -12.10 7.88 12.15
C THR A 360 -13.38 7.07 12.35
N VAL A 361 -13.30 5.93 13.03
CA VAL A 361 -14.41 4.97 13.17
C VAL A 361 -14.63 4.65 14.64
N SER A 362 -13.68 4.02 15.32
CA SER A 362 -13.95 3.40 16.63
C SER A 362 -14.27 4.42 17.72
N HIS A 363 -13.70 5.64 17.69
CA HIS A 363 -13.98 6.65 18.70
C HIS A 363 -15.46 7.00 18.80
N TYR A 364 -16.18 7.01 17.67
CA TYR A 364 -17.60 7.33 17.63
C TYR A 364 -18.39 6.32 18.47
N PHE A 365 -18.20 5.04 18.20
CA PHE A 365 -18.84 3.95 18.93
C PHE A 365 -18.35 3.85 20.38
N TYR A 366 -17.06 4.04 20.61
CA TYR A 366 -16.46 4.05 21.95
C TYR A 366 -17.17 5.04 22.87
N TYR A 367 -17.32 6.31 22.44
CA TYR A 367 -17.99 7.32 23.26
C TYR A 367 -19.49 7.12 23.36
N VAL A 368 -20.15 6.62 22.31
CA VAL A 368 -21.58 6.26 22.36
C VAL A 368 -21.81 5.17 23.41
N PHE A 369 -21.02 4.10 23.41
CA PHE A 369 -21.20 3.00 24.36
C PHE A 369 -20.90 3.39 25.80
N TYR A 370 -19.87 4.21 26.05
CA TYR A 370 -19.65 4.78 27.39
C TYR A 370 -20.83 5.65 27.84
N ALA A 371 -21.38 6.49 26.96
CA ALA A 371 -22.56 7.29 27.29
C ALA A 371 -23.80 6.42 27.58
N MET A 372 -23.95 5.27 26.90
CA MET A 372 -25.02 4.31 27.18
C MET A 372 -24.82 3.60 28.53
N GLU A 373 -23.59 3.28 28.92
CA GLU A 373 -23.28 2.72 30.25
C GLU A 373 -23.54 3.77 31.35
N ASP A 374 -23.04 5.00 31.19
CA ASP A 374 -23.18 6.09 32.16
C ASP A 374 -24.64 6.50 32.37
N SER A 375 -25.48 6.40 31.33
CA SER A 375 -26.92 6.67 31.40
C SER A 375 -27.74 5.49 31.92
N GLY A 376 -27.14 4.31 32.10
CA GLY A 376 -27.80 3.10 32.59
C GLY A 376 -28.62 2.33 31.54
N ILE A 377 -28.57 2.75 30.27
CA ILE A 377 -29.26 2.09 29.15
C ILE A 377 -28.55 0.77 28.78
N LEU A 378 -27.22 0.74 28.85
CA LEU A 378 -26.40 -0.44 28.57
C LEU A 378 -25.80 -1.00 29.86
N ASN A 379 -26.07 -2.28 30.13
CA ASN A 379 -25.40 -3.03 31.19
C ASN A 379 -24.51 -4.13 30.58
N THR A 380 -23.19 -3.92 30.59
CA THR A 380 -22.20 -4.86 30.04
C THR A 380 -22.11 -6.20 30.78
N THR A 381 -22.64 -6.28 32.00
CA THR A 381 -22.73 -7.54 32.76
C THR A 381 -23.97 -8.36 32.41
N ASN A 382 -24.93 -7.78 31.67
CA ASN A 382 -26.14 -8.47 31.24
C ASN A 382 -25.97 -9.00 29.79
N PRO A 383 -25.92 -10.32 29.57
CA PRO A 383 -25.74 -10.91 28.23
C PRO A 383 -26.77 -10.44 27.20
N LEU A 384 -28.04 -10.22 27.61
CA LEU A 384 -29.08 -9.73 26.70
C LEU A 384 -28.81 -8.30 26.22
N HIS A 385 -28.28 -7.43 27.08
CA HIS A 385 -27.94 -6.07 26.69
C HIS A 385 -26.76 -6.06 25.71
N VAL A 386 -25.74 -6.89 25.94
CA VAL A 386 -24.59 -6.99 25.02
C VAL A 386 -25.01 -7.64 23.70
N PHE A 387 -25.94 -8.60 23.72
CA PHE A 387 -26.48 -9.22 22.52
C PHE A 387 -27.30 -8.24 21.67
N ALA A 388 -28.20 -7.47 22.30
CA ALA A 388 -28.91 -6.36 21.65
C ALA A 388 -27.93 -5.36 21.02
N LEU A 389 -26.84 -5.04 21.74
CA LEU A 389 -25.78 -4.15 21.27
C LEU A 389 -25.12 -4.72 20.01
N HIS A 390 -24.80 -6.02 19.99
CA HIS A 390 -24.17 -6.68 18.85
C HIS A 390 -25.10 -6.72 17.64
N ILE A 391 -26.39 -7.01 17.81
CA ILE A 391 -27.37 -7.01 16.70
C ILE A 391 -27.40 -5.66 15.99
N VAL A 392 -27.37 -4.55 16.75
CA VAL A 392 -27.52 -3.20 16.19
C VAL A 392 -26.19 -2.62 15.72
N PHE A 393 -25.16 -2.68 16.55
CA PHE A 393 -23.92 -1.93 16.30
C PHE A 393 -22.87 -2.72 15.53
N LEU A 394 -22.87 -4.06 15.54
CA LEU A 394 -21.93 -4.83 14.73
C LEU A 394 -22.10 -4.53 13.22
N PRO A 395 -23.32 -4.52 12.64
CA PRO A 395 -23.52 -4.13 11.24
C PRO A 395 -23.12 -2.67 10.97
N ARG A 396 -23.41 -1.75 11.89
CA ARG A 396 -23.08 -0.32 11.76
C ARG A 396 -21.57 -0.08 11.76
N ILE A 397 -20.84 -0.73 12.68
CA ILE A 397 -19.38 -0.66 12.75
C ILE A 397 -18.79 -1.24 11.48
N ASN A 398 -19.28 -2.39 11.00
CA ASN A 398 -18.77 -3.01 9.77
C ASN A 398 -19.02 -2.15 8.52
N LEU A 399 -20.17 -1.49 8.41
CA LEU A 399 -20.43 -0.52 7.35
C LEU A 399 -19.44 0.65 7.40
N ALA A 400 -19.21 1.22 8.59
CA ALA A 400 -18.26 2.31 8.76
C ALA A 400 -16.81 1.87 8.48
N LEU A 401 -16.40 0.67 8.90
CA LEU A 401 -15.09 0.10 8.59
C LEU A 401 -14.90 -0.12 7.09
N GLN A 402 -15.92 -0.63 6.39
CA GLN A 402 -15.87 -0.80 4.93
C GLN A 402 -15.71 0.54 4.22
N GLU A 403 -16.51 1.55 4.59
CA GLU A 403 -16.39 2.89 4.00
C GLU A 403 -15.03 3.53 4.30
N PHE A 404 -14.52 3.38 5.52
CA PHE A 404 -13.19 3.86 5.88
C PHE A 404 -12.11 3.17 5.05
N MET A 405 -12.18 1.84 4.91
CA MET A 405 -11.24 1.05 4.13
C MET A 405 -11.20 1.52 2.67
N GLU A 406 -12.37 1.66 2.06
CA GLU A 406 -12.52 2.13 0.68
C GLU A 406 -12.04 3.57 0.51
N ALA A 407 -12.44 4.46 1.42
CA ALA A 407 -11.98 5.84 1.43
C ALA A 407 -10.45 5.91 1.53
N PHE A 408 -9.87 5.11 2.42
CA PHE A 408 -8.44 5.06 2.61
C PHE A 408 -7.73 4.49 1.38
N ASN A 409 -8.22 3.42 0.77
CA ASN A 409 -7.55 2.83 -0.38
C ASN A 409 -7.62 3.75 -1.63
N HIS A 410 -8.56 4.69 -1.69
CA HIS A 410 -8.71 5.71 -2.75
C HIS A 410 -8.07 7.08 -2.44
N HIS A 411 -7.73 7.39 -1.18
CA HIS A 411 -7.17 8.69 -0.81
C HIS A 411 -5.72 8.85 -1.30
N LYS A 412 -5.29 10.08 -1.60
CA LYS A 412 -3.91 10.33 -2.03
C LYS A 412 -2.97 10.42 -0.84
N VAL A 413 -1.94 9.58 -0.84
CA VAL A 413 -0.89 9.56 0.18
C VAL A 413 0.25 10.47 -0.25
N ARG A 414 0.50 11.56 0.49
CA ARG A 414 1.56 12.54 0.17
C ARG A 414 2.94 11.89 0.05
N THR A 415 3.27 10.96 0.96
CA THR A 415 4.57 10.26 0.97
C THR A 415 4.73 9.27 -0.17
N MET A 416 3.65 8.94 -0.88
CA MET A 416 3.66 8.11 -2.10
C MET A 416 3.40 8.98 -3.32
N HIS A 417 3.98 10.19 -3.37
CA HIS A 417 3.83 11.13 -4.50
C HIS A 417 2.37 11.38 -4.91
N ASN A 418 1.46 11.42 -3.93
CA ASN A 418 0.01 11.58 -4.12
C ASN A 418 -0.62 10.45 -4.96
N TRP A 419 -0.06 9.25 -4.90
CA TRP A 419 -0.74 8.02 -5.32
C TRP A 419 -1.64 7.54 -4.19
N SER A 420 -2.74 6.88 -4.55
CA SER A 420 -3.53 6.16 -3.55
C SER A 420 -3.00 4.74 -3.35
N PRO A 421 -3.29 4.09 -2.21
CA PRO A 421 -2.90 2.71 -1.99
C PRO A 421 -3.32 1.77 -3.12
N TYR A 422 -4.54 1.91 -3.67
CA TYR A 422 -4.95 1.13 -4.85
C TYR A 422 -4.08 1.38 -6.08
N GLN A 423 -3.68 2.62 -6.34
CA GLN A 423 -2.81 2.92 -7.49
C GLN A 423 -1.44 2.31 -7.31
N VAL A 424 -0.87 2.39 -6.11
CA VAL A 424 0.42 1.78 -5.79
C VAL A 424 0.32 0.25 -5.94
N TRP A 425 -0.72 -0.35 -5.38
CA TRP A 425 -0.99 -1.78 -5.47
C TRP A 425 -1.09 -2.24 -6.93
N ILE A 426 -2.00 -1.68 -7.72
CA ILE A 426 -2.21 -2.12 -9.10
C ILE A 426 -0.99 -1.88 -9.96
N ASN A 427 -0.33 -0.72 -9.83
CA ASN A 427 0.89 -0.47 -10.59
C ASN A 427 1.98 -1.49 -10.27
N ASN A 428 2.15 -1.85 -8.99
CA ASN A 428 3.19 -2.78 -8.58
C ASN A 428 2.85 -4.25 -8.91
N ILE A 429 1.59 -4.68 -8.78
CA ILE A 429 1.15 -6.02 -9.18
C ILE A 429 1.28 -6.20 -10.70
N LEU A 430 1.03 -5.15 -11.49
CA LEU A 430 1.20 -5.21 -12.94
C LEU A 430 2.66 -5.19 -13.40
N ASN A 431 3.64 -5.03 -12.48
CA ASN A 431 5.05 -4.98 -12.85
C ASN A 431 5.55 -6.38 -13.22
N ALA A 432 6.16 -6.52 -14.40
CA ALA A 432 6.71 -7.78 -14.90
C ALA A 432 7.82 -8.35 -13.99
N ASP A 433 8.53 -7.47 -13.27
CA ASP A 433 9.60 -7.85 -12.34
C ASP A 433 9.05 -8.29 -10.97
N ASN A 434 7.74 -8.16 -10.73
CA ASN A 434 7.12 -8.63 -9.49
C ASN A 434 6.90 -10.15 -9.58
N PRO A 435 7.67 -10.98 -8.84
CA PRO A 435 7.58 -12.44 -8.95
C PRO A 435 6.21 -12.97 -8.50
N LEU A 436 5.50 -12.22 -7.64
CA LEU A 436 4.21 -12.60 -7.08
C LEU A 436 3.09 -12.60 -8.13
N LEU A 437 3.26 -11.87 -9.24
CA LEU A 437 2.34 -11.94 -10.38
C LEU A 437 2.31 -13.36 -10.99
N SER A 438 3.45 -14.05 -10.99
CA SER A 438 3.58 -15.43 -11.48
C SER A 438 3.34 -16.49 -10.40
N GLY A 439 2.85 -16.08 -9.22
CA GLY A 439 2.67 -16.94 -8.05
C GLY A 439 3.97 -17.33 -7.35
N GLN A 440 5.11 -16.76 -7.75
CA GLN A 440 6.41 -17.06 -7.16
C GLN A 440 6.64 -16.18 -5.92
N PRO A 441 6.92 -16.77 -4.75
CA PRO A 441 7.21 -16.01 -3.55
C PRO A 441 8.55 -15.26 -3.65
N ASP A 442 8.62 -14.08 -3.02
CA ASP A 442 9.90 -13.38 -2.86
C ASP A 442 10.99 -14.25 -2.18
N PRO A 443 12.27 -14.03 -2.49
CA PRO A 443 13.41 -14.72 -1.87
C PRO A 443 13.38 -14.69 -0.34
N LEU A 444 14.06 -15.64 0.30
CA LEU A 444 14.26 -15.60 1.75
C LEU A 444 15.06 -14.35 2.14
N PRO A 445 14.59 -13.55 3.11
CA PRO A 445 15.35 -12.42 3.61
C PRO A 445 16.57 -12.90 4.38
N GLU A 446 17.67 -12.13 4.34
CA GLU A 446 18.87 -12.40 5.16
C GLU A 446 18.55 -12.49 6.65
N ASN A 447 17.59 -11.67 7.10
CA ASN A 447 17.04 -11.73 8.45
C ASN A 447 15.52 -11.55 8.43
N ALA A 448 14.78 -12.62 8.75
CA ALA A 448 13.32 -12.62 8.75
C ALA A 448 12.71 -11.72 9.85
N GLU A 449 13.39 -11.56 10.99
CA GLU A 449 12.90 -10.77 12.13
C GLU A 449 12.78 -9.28 11.77
N PHE A 450 13.75 -8.74 11.04
CA PHE A 450 13.79 -7.33 10.63
C PHE A 450 13.14 -7.05 9.26
N TYR A 451 12.58 -8.06 8.60
CA TYR A 451 11.96 -7.90 7.29
C TYR A 451 10.68 -7.05 7.36
N GLY A 452 10.70 -5.84 6.83
CA GLY A 452 9.59 -4.90 6.98
C GLY A 452 9.46 -4.33 8.39
N PHE A 453 10.57 -4.18 9.12
CA PHE A 453 10.64 -3.46 10.38
C PHE A 453 11.01 -1.98 10.15
N ASP A 454 10.43 -1.05 10.91
CA ASP A 454 10.81 0.37 10.91
C ASP A 454 11.29 0.78 12.33
N PRO A 455 12.60 0.96 12.56
CA PRO A 455 13.15 1.23 13.90
C PRO A 455 12.59 2.49 14.58
N HIS A 456 11.96 3.38 13.83
CA HIS A 456 11.35 4.60 14.35
C HIS A 456 9.84 4.48 14.49
N GLY A 457 9.27 3.28 14.33
CA GLY A 457 7.85 2.95 14.37
C GLY A 457 7.08 3.50 15.56
N PRO A 458 5.75 3.50 15.49
CA PRO A 458 4.96 3.86 16.65
C PRO A 458 5.10 2.80 17.74
N ASN A 459 5.08 3.23 18.99
CA ASN A 459 4.78 2.29 20.07
C ASN A 459 3.31 1.86 19.93
N PRO A 460 2.99 0.61 20.31
CA PRO A 460 1.63 0.15 20.51
C PRO A 460 0.85 1.11 21.41
N PHE A 461 -0.47 1.12 21.30
CA PHE A 461 -1.28 1.82 22.30
C PHE A 461 -1.02 1.20 23.68
N ASP A 462 -0.76 2.03 24.70
CA ASP A 462 -0.45 1.59 26.08
C ASP A 462 -1.60 0.77 26.75
N GLU A 463 -2.72 0.54 26.06
CA GLU A 463 -3.90 -0.21 26.51
C GLU A 463 -4.13 -1.56 25.78
N SER A 464 -3.24 -1.98 24.86
CA SER A 464 -3.43 -3.24 24.12
C SER A 464 -2.99 -4.44 24.97
N ASP A 465 -3.89 -4.95 25.81
CA ASP A 465 -3.73 -6.27 26.42
C ASP A 465 -4.02 -7.33 25.34
N ASN A 466 -2.96 -7.82 24.69
CA ASN A 466 -3.07 -8.72 23.52
C ASN A 466 -3.43 -10.16 23.92
N ASP A 467 -3.38 -10.51 25.20
CA ASP A 467 -3.65 -11.87 25.69
C ASP A 467 -5.14 -12.12 26.04
N VAL A 468 -6.03 -11.19 25.71
CA VAL A 468 -7.45 -11.29 26.07
C VAL A 468 -8.22 -12.16 25.06
N VAL A 469 -8.81 -13.26 25.55
CA VAL A 469 -9.70 -14.11 24.75
C VAL A 469 -11.13 -13.58 24.83
N VAL A 470 -11.73 -13.29 23.67
CA VAL A 470 -13.10 -12.83 23.53
C VAL A 470 -13.96 -13.95 22.95
N HIS A 471 -14.81 -14.52 23.79
CA HIS A 471 -15.77 -15.53 23.37
C HIS A 471 -17.07 -14.89 22.88
N PRO A 472 -17.74 -15.49 21.88
CA PRO A 472 -19.10 -15.09 21.51
C PRO A 472 -20.05 -15.13 22.72
N ILE A 473 -21.04 -14.25 22.72
CA ILE A 473 -22.09 -14.25 23.74
C ILE A 473 -22.88 -15.56 23.63
N ASN A 474 -23.02 -16.27 24.75
CA ASN A 474 -23.78 -17.50 24.81
C ASN A 474 -25.24 -17.23 25.21
N ILE A 475 -26.14 -17.21 24.24
CA ILE A 475 -27.59 -17.15 24.41
C ILE A 475 -28.21 -18.37 23.73
N GLU A 476 -29.13 -19.05 24.41
CA GLU A 476 -29.87 -20.17 23.83
C GLU A 476 -30.66 -19.68 22.60
N ASN A 477 -30.53 -20.39 21.48
CA ASN A 477 -31.16 -20.04 20.20
C ASN A 477 -30.80 -18.64 19.68
N ALA A 478 -29.62 -18.09 20.04
CA ALA A 478 -29.17 -16.76 19.62
C ALA A 478 -29.36 -16.49 18.11
N THR A 479 -29.00 -17.44 17.26
CA THR A 479 -29.11 -17.31 15.79
C THR A 479 -30.56 -17.17 15.33
N ASP A 480 -31.48 -17.91 15.94
CA ASP A 480 -32.91 -17.88 15.58
C ASP A 480 -33.53 -16.57 16.06
N ILE A 481 -33.27 -16.18 17.32
CA ILE A 481 -33.72 -14.90 17.90
C ILE A 481 -33.20 -13.71 17.08
N GLN A 482 -31.91 -13.72 16.74
CA GLN A 482 -31.32 -12.69 15.88
C GLN A 482 -32.04 -12.63 14.52
N SER A 483 -32.34 -13.78 13.93
CA SER A 483 -33.04 -13.84 12.64
C SER A 483 -34.46 -13.28 12.73
N GLU A 484 -35.19 -13.55 13.80
CA GLU A 484 -36.52 -12.99 14.06
C GLU A 484 -36.49 -11.47 14.23
N ILE A 485 -35.54 -10.96 15.04
CA ILE A 485 -35.38 -9.52 15.26
C ILE A 485 -35.04 -8.81 13.95
N LEU A 486 -34.15 -9.38 13.13
CA LEU A 486 -33.75 -8.79 11.85
C LEU A 486 -34.87 -8.80 10.78
N GLN A 487 -35.96 -9.54 10.99
CA GLN A 487 -37.14 -9.46 10.12
C GLN A 487 -37.98 -8.21 10.38
N VAL A 488 -37.91 -7.66 11.60
CA VAL A 488 -38.73 -6.51 12.04
C VAL A 488 -37.94 -5.23 12.23
N VAL A 489 -36.68 -5.33 12.64
CA VAL A 489 -35.76 -4.21 12.85
C VAL A 489 -34.67 -4.24 11.80
N ASN A 490 -34.40 -3.09 11.17
CA ASN A 490 -33.23 -2.90 10.32
C ASN A 490 -32.11 -2.21 11.12
N PRO A 491 -31.02 -2.90 11.50
CA PRO A 491 -29.89 -2.31 12.23
C PRO A 491 -29.27 -1.10 11.53
N LEU A 492 -29.33 -1.04 10.20
CA LEU A 492 -28.73 0.01 9.38
C LEU A 492 -29.71 1.14 9.05
N ALA A 493 -30.91 1.16 9.63
CA ALA A 493 -31.85 2.25 9.40
C ALA A 493 -31.25 3.61 9.87
N PRO A 494 -31.61 4.73 9.22
CA PRO A 494 -31.21 6.06 9.68
C PRO A 494 -31.63 6.25 11.15
N SER A 495 -30.74 6.82 11.96
CA SER A 495 -31.00 7.12 13.36
C SER A 495 -30.62 8.57 13.64
N ASN A 496 -31.47 9.24 14.42
CA ASN A 496 -31.21 10.59 14.93
C ASN A 496 -30.51 10.56 16.29
N GLU A 497 -30.42 9.40 16.92
CA GLU A 497 -29.86 9.19 18.26
C GLU A 497 -28.65 8.23 18.22
N MET A 498 -27.84 8.34 17.16
CA MET A 498 -26.58 7.61 17.02
C MET A 498 -26.72 6.07 17.00
N GLY A 499 -27.94 5.55 16.81
CA GLY A 499 -28.31 4.13 16.85
C GLY A 499 -28.84 3.65 18.20
N ILE A 500 -28.91 4.53 19.21
CA ILE A 500 -29.41 4.21 20.56
C ILE A 500 -30.92 3.88 20.50
N ASP A 501 -31.69 4.65 19.74
CA ASP A 501 -33.11 4.41 19.46
C ASP A 501 -33.38 2.98 18.94
N ILE A 502 -32.55 2.51 18.01
CA ILE A 502 -32.68 1.15 17.46
C ILE A 502 -32.23 0.10 18.48
N TYR A 503 -31.20 0.39 19.26
CA TYR A 503 -30.78 -0.49 20.35
C TYR A 503 -31.88 -0.70 21.38
N GLU A 504 -32.55 0.37 21.81
CA GLU A 504 -33.65 0.28 22.77
C GLU A 504 -34.85 -0.49 22.20
N GLU A 505 -35.17 -0.29 20.92
CA GLU A 505 -36.19 -1.09 20.22
C GLU A 505 -35.85 -2.60 20.27
N VAL A 506 -34.62 -2.97 19.89
CA VAL A 506 -34.16 -4.38 19.92
C VAL A 506 -34.16 -4.94 21.33
N LEU A 507 -33.69 -4.17 22.32
CA LEU A 507 -33.64 -4.60 23.72
C LEU A 507 -35.06 -4.84 24.27
N ASN A 508 -36.01 -3.98 23.94
CA ASN A 508 -37.40 -4.14 24.34
C ASN A 508 -38.01 -5.41 23.72
N LEU A 509 -37.77 -5.67 22.44
CA LEU A 509 -38.22 -6.90 21.77
C LEU A 509 -37.67 -8.16 22.48
N LEU A 510 -36.38 -8.16 22.77
CA LEU A 510 -35.69 -9.26 23.48
C LEU A 510 -36.22 -9.50 24.91
N GLN A 511 -36.72 -8.46 25.57
CA GLN A 511 -37.30 -8.59 26.92
C GLN A 511 -38.77 -9.06 26.90
N THR A 512 -39.44 -8.97 25.75
CA THR A 512 -40.85 -9.36 25.59
C THR A 512 -41.07 -10.77 25.03
N GLN A 513 -40.02 -11.40 24.47
CA GLN A 513 -39.99 -12.82 24.12
C GLN A 513 -39.60 -13.66 25.34
#